data_AF-A0A662H296-F1
#
_entry.id   AF-A0A662H296-F1
#
_cell.length_a   1.000
_cell.length_b   1.000
_cell.length_c   1.000
_cell.angle_alpha   90.00
_cell.angle_beta   90.00
_cell.angle_gamma   90.00
#
_symmetry.space_group_name_H-M   'P 1'
#
loop_
_entity.id
_entity.type
_entity.pdbx_description
1 polymer ?
#
loop_
_entity_poly.entity_id
_entity_poly.type
_entity_poly.pdbx_seq_one_letter_code
_entity_poly.pdbx_strand_id
1 'polypeptide(L)'
;MSKRLETLDRKVIYILARVGIPVKKKIFLKILKKLREKGVNLGIEIYELNNELVSPTLDEIVDKLVERGYLRVLYTLDKSDYGGLYTEVYSPTDKAKKMLEKPKFGKKDKKTIDQVIERLRRRSRG
;
A
#
# COMPACT_ATOMS: atom_id res chain seq x y z
N MET A 1 -22.47 -8.69 -3.05
CA MET A 1 -21.86 -9.67 -3.99
C MET A 1 -20.36 -9.82 -3.68
N SER A 2 -19.92 -11.01 -3.26
CA SER A 2 -18.51 -11.30 -2.98
C SER A 2 -17.71 -11.45 -4.29
N LYS A 3 -17.33 -10.35 -4.92
CA LYS A 3 -16.40 -10.39 -6.06
C LYS A 3 -15.03 -10.87 -5.56
N ARG A 4 -14.50 -11.93 -6.16
CA ARG A 4 -13.16 -12.48 -5.90
C ARG A 4 -12.11 -11.37 -5.92
N LEU A 5 -11.10 -11.43 -5.04
CA LEU A 5 -9.99 -10.47 -5.06
C LEU A 5 -9.21 -10.55 -6.38
N GLU A 6 -9.04 -9.39 -7.00
CA GLU A 6 -8.31 -9.22 -8.24
C GLU A 6 -6.80 -9.24 -8.01
N THR A 7 -6.02 -9.34 -9.10
CA THR A 7 -4.56 -9.35 -9.03
C THR A 7 -4.01 -8.07 -8.39
N LEU A 8 -4.62 -6.93 -8.70
CA LEU A 8 -4.21 -5.65 -8.14
C LEU A 8 -4.45 -5.57 -6.63
N ASP A 9 -5.63 -5.99 -6.16
CA ASP A 9 -5.94 -6.09 -4.72
C ASP A 9 -4.87 -6.89 -3.97
N ARG A 10 -4.47 -8.03 -4.54
CA ARG A 10 -3.44 -8.90 -3.95
C ARG A 10 -2.09 -8.22 -3.87
N LYS A 11 -1.70 -7.47 -4.90
CA LYS A 11 -0.45 -6.71 -4.92
C LYS A 11 -0.46 -5.61 -3.87
N VAL A 12 -1.54 -4.82 -3.76
CA VAL A 12 -1.70 -3.77 -2.75
C VAL A 12 -1.56 -4.34 -1.33
N ILE A 13 -2.30 -5.41 -1.03
CA ILE A 13 -2.21 -6.11 0.27
C ILE A 13 -0.78 -6.62 0.52
N TYR A 14 -0.16 -7.24 -0.49
CA TYR A 14 1.20 -7.79 -0.37
C TYR A 14 2.23 -6.69 -0.06
N ILE A 15 2.17 -5.56 -0.76
CA ILE A 15 3.08 -4.43 -0.55
C ILE A 15 2.94 -3.92 0.89
N LEU A 16 1.72 -3.64 1.35
CA LEU A 16 1.47 -3.16 2.73
C LEU A 16 1.95 -4.16 3.79
N ALA A 17 1.64 -5.45 3.62
CA ALA A 17 2.09 -6.49 4.56
C ALA A 17 3.60 -6.65 4.56
N ARG A 18 4.25 -6.49 3.40
CA ARG A 18 5.71 -6.58 3.30
C ARG A 18 6.39 -5.36 3.91
N VAL A 19 5.76 -4.19 3.92
CA VAL A 19 6.21 -3.02 4.70
C VAL A 19 6.16 -3.32 6.20
N GLY A 20 5.14 -4.05 6.66
CA GLY A 20 5.08 -4.67 7.99
C GLY A 20 4.76 -3.72 9.15
N ILE A 21 4.50 -2.45 8.86
CA ILE A 21 4.01 -1.43 9.79
C ILE A 21 2.86 -0.67 9.12
N PRO A 22 1.96 -0.02 9.87
CA PRO A 22 0.97 0.89 9.30
C PRO A 22 1.63 1.98 8.45
N VAL A 23 1.08 2.27 7.28
CA VAL A 23 1.70 3.19 6.29
C VAL A 23 0.76 4.36 5.99
N LYS A 24 1.25 5.60 6.15
CA LYS A 24 0.52 6.80 5.71
C LYS A 24 0.24 6.75 4.22
N LYS A 25 -0.94 7.20 3.77
CA LYS A 25 -1.34 7.25 2.34
C LYS A 25 -0.26 7.85 1.45
N LYS A 26 0.27 9.03 1.83
CA LYS A 26 1.34 9.74 1.11
C LYS A 26 2.61 8.90 0.92
N ILE A 27 3.00 8.15 1.94
CA ILE A 27 4.16 7.25 1.85
C ILE A 27 3.85 6.05 0.96
N PHE A 28 2.64 5.50 1.09
CA PHE A 28 2.22 4.38 0.26
C PHE A 28 2.21 4.73 -1.23
N LEU A 29 1.69 5.90 -1.60
CA LEU A 29 1.75 6.41 -2.97
C LEU A 29 3.18 6.57 -3.50
N LYS A 30 4.11 7.05 -2.67
CA LYS A 30 5.55 7.09 -3.04
C LYS A 30 6.12 5.69 -3.29
N ILE A 31 5.73 4.70 -2.50
CA ILE A 31 6.14 3.30 -2.70
C ILE A 31 5.58 2.77 -4.02
N LEU A 32 4.30 3.00 -4.30
CA LEU A 32 3.65 2.57 -5.54
C LEU A 32 4.29 3.23 -6.78
N LYS A 33 4.54 4.55 -6.74
CA LYS A 33 5.25 5.29 -7.80
C LYS A 33 6.61 4.64 -8.08
N LYS A 34 7.40 4.38 -7.04
CA LYS A 34 8.72 3.75 -7.15
C LYS A 34 8.67 2.30 -7.68
N LEU A 35 7.66 1.53 -7.30
CA LEU A 35 7.46 0.17 -7.84
C LEU A 35 7.10 0.21 -9.33
N ARG A 36 6.27 1.17 -9.75
CA ARG A 36 5.92 1.40 -11.16
C ARG A 36 7.16 1.78 -11.98
N GLU A 37 8.00 2.68 -11.47
CA GLU A 37 9.29 3.04 -12.08
C GLU A 37 10.26 1.85 -12.19
N LYS A 38 10.11 0.81 -11.34
CA LYS A 38 10.86 -0.44 -11.41
C LYS A 38 10.17 -1.53 -12.24
N GLY A 39 9.12 -1.18 -12.97
CA GLY A 39 8.43 -2.07 -13.92
C GLY A 39 7.41 -3.01 -13.31
N VAL A 40 6.97 -2.78 -12.05
CA VAL A 40 5.84 -3.53 -11.49
C VAL A 40 4.55 -3.01 -12.11
N ASN A 41 3.80 -3.88 -12.77
CA ASN A 41 2.49 -3.51 -13.33
C ASN A 41 1.46 -3.39 -12.20
N LEU A 42 1.15 -2.16 -11.80
CA LEU A 42 0.20 -1.87 -10.74
C LEU A 42 -1.15 -1.38 -11.24
N GLY A 43 -1.34 -1.03 -12.52
CA GLY A 43 -2.64 -0.53 -13.01
C GLY A 43 -3.24 0.61 -12.17
N ILE A 44 -2.40 1.35 -11.43
CA ILE A 44 -2.79 2.46 -10.56
C ILE A 44 -2.29 3.75 -11.20
N GLU A 45 -3.22 4.66 -11.41
CA GLU A 45 -2.94 6.01 -11.87
C GLU A 45 -2.53 6.87 -10.67
N ILE A 46 -1.40 7.56 -10.79
CA ILE A 46 -0.87 8.43 -9.73
C ILE A 46 -0.63 9.78 -10.37
N TYR A 47 -1.29 10.79 -9.81
CA TYR A 47 -1.20 12.17 -10.23
C TYR A 47 -0.42 12.97 -9.20
N GLU A 48 0.09 14.11 -9.63
CA GLU A 48 0.73 15.11 -8.78
C GLU A 48 -0.11 16.37 -8.81
N LEU A 49 -0.69 16.75 -7.67
CA LEU A 49 -1.53 17.93 -7.50
C LEU A 49 -0.96 18.74 -6.34
N ASN A 50 -0.61 20.00 -6.56
CA ASN A 50 -0.06 20.88 -5.51
C ASN A 50 1.12 20.26 -4.72
N ASN A 51 2.07 19.62 -5.42
CA ASN A 51 3.21 18.89 -4.85
C ASN A 51 2.83 17.68 -3.97
N GLU A 52 1.61 17.17 -4.10
CA GLU A 52 1.13 15.97 -3.42
C GLU A 52 0.77 14.87 -4.41
N LEU A 53 1.11 13.62 -4.07
CA LEU A 53 0.69 12.48 -4.86
C LEU A 53 -0.74 12.09 -4.47
N VAL A 54 -1.59 11.90 -5.48
CA VAL A 54 -2.98 11.45 -5.32
C VAL A 54 -3.30 10.33 -6.29
N SER A 55 -4.26 9.46 -5.93
CA SER A 55 -4.69 8.35 -6.78
C SER A 55 -6.13 7.93 -6.43
N PRO A 56 -7.12 8.32 -7.25
CA PRO A 56 -8.50 7.86 -7.07
C PRO A 56 -8.62 6.34 -7.15
N THR A 57 -7.85 5.70 -8.05
CA THR A 57 -7.81 4.24 -8.18
C THR A 57 -7.35 3.55 -6.89
N LEU A 58 -6.35 4.12 -6.20
CA LEU A 58 -5.91 3.58 -4.92
C LEU A 58 -7.01 3.70 -3.87
N ASP A 59 -7.72 4.82 -3.84
CA ASP A 59 -8.77 5.08 -2.85
C ASP A 59 -9.90 4.04 -2.98
N GLU A 60 -10.39 3.80 -4.20
CA GLU A 60 -11.37 2.74 -4.48
C GLU A 60 -10.89 1.34 -4.05
N ILE A 61 -9.61 1.03 -4.29
CA ILE A 61 -9.03 -0.27 -3.90
C ILE A 61 -8.98 -0.37 -2.37
N VAL A 62 -8.55 0.68 -1.69
CA VAL A 62 -8.44 0.70 -0.23
C VAL A 62 -9.82 0.54 0.39
N ASP A 63 -10.82 1.29 -0.06
CA ASP A 63 -12.20 1.20 0.44
C ASP A 63 -12.75 -0.22 0.28
N LYS A 64 -12.62 -0.77 -0.93
CA LYS A 64 -13.00 -2.17 -1.22
C LYS A 64 -12.29 -3.17 -0.31
N LEU A 65 -11.02 -2.96 0.00
CA LEU A 65 -10.23 -3.85 0.86
C LEU A 65 -10.58 -3.71 2.35
N VAL A 66 -10.97 -2.52 2.78
CA VAL A 66 -11.46 -2.22 4.13
C VAL A 66 -12.82 -2.87 4.35
N GLU A 67 -13.77 -2.66 3.44
CA GLU A 67 -15.10 -3.29 3.49
C GLU A 67 -15.01 -4.82 3.57
N ARG A 68 -14.02 -5.40 2.90
CA ARG A 68 -13.78 -6.85 2.90
C ARG A 68 -12.95 -7.35 4.08
N GLY A 69 -12.51 -6.45 4.96
CA GLY A 69 -11.75 -6.75 6.19
C GLY A 69 -10.30 -7.18 5.95
N TYR A 70 -9.71 -6.87 4.79
CA TYR A 70 -8.29 -7.12 4.50
C TYR A 70 -7.39 -5.98 4.97
N LEU A 71 -7.90 -4.76 4.99
CA LEU A 71 -7.21 -3.58 5.53
C LEU A 71 -8.02 -2.95 6.66
N ARG A 72 -7.33 -2.21 7.51
CA ARG A 72 -7.90 -1.22 8.43
C ARG A 72 -7.28 0.13 8.11
N VAL A 73 -8.11 1.17 8.05
CA VAL A 73 -7.67 2.57 8.10
C VAL A 73 -7.66 2.96 9.56
N LEU A 74 -6.51 3.42 10.06
CA LEU A 74 -6.37 3.97 11.40
C LEU A 74 -6.04 5.45 11.28
N TYR A 75 -6.40 6.20 12.30
CA TYR A 75 -6.10 7.62 12.39
C TYR A 75 -5.02 7.82 13.44
N THR A 76 -3.91 8.44 13.04
CA THR A 76 -2.78 8.74 13.94
C THR A 76 -2.58 10.24 14.04
N LEU A 77 -2.15 10.74 15.19
CA LEU A 77 -1.80 12.15 15.34
C LEU A 77 -0.55 12.46 14.54
N ASP A 78 -0.66 13.38 13.58
CA ASP A 78 0.52 13.90 12.89
C ASP A 78 1.08 15.09 13.66
N LYS A 79 2.27 14.92 14.26
CA LYS A 79 2.97 16.00 14.96
C LYS A 79 3.60 17.03 14.01
N SER A 80 3.61 16.73 12.70
CA SER A 80 4.30 17.52 11.67
C SER A 80 3.49 18.71 11.17
N ASP A 81 2.16 18.63 11.24
CA ASP A 81 1.26 19.70 10.83
C ASP A 81 0.83 20.50 12.07
N TYR A 82 0.92 21.82 11.99
CA TYR A 82 0.70 22.81 13.05
C TYR A 82 -0.69 22.78 13.75
N GLY A 83 -1.52 21.77 13.49
CA GLY A 83 -2.86 21.61 14.08
C GLY A 83 -3.16 20.24 14.70
N GLY A 84 -2.20 19.30 14.77
CA GLY A 84 -2.46 17.99 15.36
C GLY A 84 -3.55 17.19 14.64
N LEU A 85 -3.65 17.35 13.32
CA LEU A 85 -4.65 16.69 12.51
C LEU A 85 -4.39 15.18 12.44
N TYR A 86 -5.49 14.43 12.42
CA TYR A 86 -5.45 12.99 12.21
C TYR A 86 -5.00 12.69 10.79
N THR A 87 -3.99 11.81 10.64
CA THR A 87 -3.56 11.28 9.36
C THR A 87 -3.92 9.80 9.22
N GLU A 88 -4.42 9.43 8.05
CA GLU A 88 -4.81 8.07 7.72
C GLU A 88 -3.59 7.18 7.48
N VAL A 89 -3.57 6.03 8.17
CA VAL A 89 -2.59 4.97 7.96
C VAL A 89 -3.29 3.66 7.61
N TYR A 90 -2.73 2.97 6.62
CA TYR A 90 -3.22 1.68 6.14
C TYR A 90 -2.50 0.55 6.86
N SER A 91 -3.28 -0.34 7.48
CA SER A 91 -2.76 -1.50 8.20
C SER A 91 -3.39 -2.79 7.68
N PRO A 92 -2.60 -3.77 7.20
CA PRO A 92 -3.08 -5.11 6.90
C PRO A 92 -3.64 -5.82 8.13
N THR A 93 -4.77 -6.52 7.97
CA THR A 93 -5.34 -7.38 9.00
C THR A 93 -4.69 -8.77 8.99
N ASP A 94 -4.98 -9.60 10.00
CA ASP A 94 -4.53 -11.00 10.00
C ASP A 94 -5.18 -11.82 8.87
N LYS A 95 -6.40 -11.43 8.44
CA LYS A 95 -7.05 -11.98 7.25
C LYS A 95 -6.22 -11.71 5.98
N ALA A 96 -5.65 -10.50 5.87
CA ALA A 96 -4.70 -10.20 4.80
C ALA A 96 -3.45 -11.06 4.89
N LYS A 97 -2.81 -11.18 6.07
CA LYS A 97 -1.59 -12.01 6.23
C LYS A 97 -1.79 -13.46 5.80
N LYS A 98 -2.89 -14.10 6.23
CA LYS A 98 -3.24 -15.48 5.84
C LYS A 98 -3.38 -15.62 4.32
N MET A 99 -3.93 -14.61 3.64
CA MET A 99 -4.06 -14.63 2.18
C MET A 99 -2.71 -14.61 1.45
N LEU A 100 -1.69 -14.01 2.06
CA LEU A 100 -0.37 -13.83 1.46
C LEU A 100 0.56 -15.05 1.60
N GLU A 101 0.14 -16.11 2.30
CA GLU A 101 0.90 -17.38 2.31
C GLU A 101 1.08 -17.94 0.89
N LYS A 102 0.10 -17.70 0.01
CA LYS A 102 0.16 -18.03 -1.42
C LYS A 102 -0.25 -16.80 -2.25
N PRO A 103 0.66 -15.82 -2.43
CA PRO A 103 0.34 -14.63 -3.22
C PRO A 103 0.08 -15.04 -4.67
N LYS A 104 -1.18 -14.97 -5.11
CA LYS A 104 -1.60 -15.35 -6.46
C LYS A 104 -1.31 -14.23 -7.48
N PHE A 105 -0.04 -13.89 -7.68
CA PHE A 105 0.42 -12.97 -8.74
C PHE A 105 1.87 -13.29 -9.19
N GLY A 106 2.34 -12.63 -10.26
CA GLY A 106 3.59 -12.97 -10.94
C GLY A 106 4.84 -12.96 -10.05
N LYS A 107 5.70 -13.97 -10.20
CA LYS A 107 6.95 -14.12 -9.43
C LYS A 107 7.92 -12.94 -9.63
N LYS A 108 7.97 -12.36 -10.84
CA LYS A 108 8.80 -11.18 -11.15
C LYS A 108 8.38 -9.98 -10.31
N ASP A 109 7.10 -9.66 -10.29
CA ASP A 109 6.54 -8.56 -9.49
C ASP A 109 6.83 -8.77 -8.00
N LYS A 110 6.62 -10.00 -7.50
CA LYS A 110 6.91 -10.35 -6.10
C LYS A 110 8.37 -10.04 -5.74
N LYS A 111 9.31 -10.51 -6.57
CA LYS A 111 10.76 -10.27 -6.37
C LYS A 111 11.08 -8.78 -6.38
N THR A 112 10.54 -8.01 -7.32
CA THR A 112 10.77 -6.56 -7.40
C THR A 112 10.20 -5.84 -6.18
N ILE A 113 9.00 -6.20 -5.74
CA ILE A 113 8.38 -5.63 -4.53
C ILE A 113 9.25 -5.88 -3.30
N ASP A 114 9.67 -7.13 -3.10
CA ASP A 114 10.51 -7.52 -1.96
C ASP A 114 11.82 -6.72 -1.94
N GLN A 115 12.50 -6.62 -3.08
CA GLN A 115 13.75 -5.85 -3.19
C GLN A 115 13.58 -4.37 -2.91
N VAL A 116 12.50 -3.74 -3.42
CA VAL A 116 12.26 -2.31 -3.20
C VAL A 116 11.95 -2.03 -1.72
N ILE A 117 11.08 -2.83 -1.11
CA ILE A 117 10.72 -2.65 0.31
C ILE A 117 11.92 -2.91 1.22
N GLU A 118 12.73 -3.94 0.92
CA GLU A 118 13.92 -4.23 1.72
C GLU A 118 14.94 -3.08 1.67
N ARG A 119 15.16 -2.48 0.49
CA ARG A 119 16.03 -1.29 0.38
C ARG A 119 15.48 -0.10 1.16
N LEU A 120 14.15 0.13 1.16
CA LEU A 120 13.53 1.20 1.93
C LEU A 120 13.71 0.98 3.44
N ARG A 121 13.54 -0.26 3.92
CA ARG A 121 13.76 -0.62 5.32
C ARG A 121 15.21 -0.42 5.76
N ARG A 122 16.19 -0.78 4.93
CA ARG A 122 17.62 -0.58 5.24
C ARG A 122 17.98 0.91 5.36
N ARG A 123 17.45 1.76 4.48
CA ARG A 123 17.69 3.21 4.53
C ARG A 123 17.07 3.90 5.75
N SER A 124 16.00 3.35 6.31
CA SER A 124 15.34 3.91 7.50
C SER A 124 16.05 3.56 8.82
N ARG A 125 17.04 2.66 8.80
CA ARG A 125 17.80 2.21 9.99
C ARG A 125 19.21 2.79 10.07
N GLY A 126 19.61 3.60 9.09
CA GLY A 126 20.90 4.29 9.06
C GLY A 126 20.72 5.79 9.07
#